data_AF-A8YCM2-F1
#
_entry.id   AF-A8YCM2-F1
#
_cell.length_a   1.000
_cell.length_b   1.000
_cell.length_c   1.000
_cell.angle_alpha   90.00
_cell.angle_beta   90.00
_cell.angle_gamma   90.00
#
_symmetry.space_group_name_H-M   'P 1'
#
loop_
_entity.id
_entity.type
_entity.pdbx_description
1 polymer ?
#
loop_
_entity_poly.entity_id
_entity_poly.type
_entity_poly.pdbx_seq_one_letter_code
_entity_poly.pdbx_strand_id
1 'polypeptide(L)'
;MRDNNLFLASLDRPKNLLAYGEPTPSIFDLAAAYGYRFAKNHAFIDGNKRVAFVVMAIFLELNGYSLDVPEPEVVLIMERLANGQESQETISEWLRENSIKGYLWLPKLQFPRFWGVNSGVW
;
A
#
# COMPACT_ATOMS: atom_id res chain seq x y z
N MET A 1 1.81 0.57 18.31
CA MET A 1 0.48 0.92 17.77
C MET A 1 -0.09 1.98 18.71
N ARG A 2 -0.39 3.18 18.21
CA ARG A 2 -0.74 4.33 19.07
C ARG A 2 -2.25 4.43 19.34
N ASP A 3 -3.09 4.05 18.38
CA ASP A 3 -4.55 4.08 18.50
C ASP A 3 -5.18 2.96 17.66
N ASN A 4 -5.84 2.01 18.33
CA ASN A 4 -6.52 0.87 17.68
C ASN A 4 -7.75 1.31 16.88
N ASN A 5 -8.42 2.38 17.28
CA ASN A 5 -9.61 2.87 16.58
C ASN A 5 -9.24 3.47 15.22
N LEU A 6 -8.12 4.20 15.14
CA LEU A 6 -7.61 4.73 13.87
C LEU A 6 -7.15 3.62 12.92
N PHE A 7 -6.64 2.50 13.45
CA PHE A 7 -6.28 1.34 12.66
C PHE A 7 -7.51 0.64 12.07
N LEU A 8 -8.50 0.32 12.91
CA LEU A 8 -9.74 -0.34 12.47
C LEU A 8 -10.47 0.53 11.44
N ALA A 9 -10.52 1.84 11.66
CA ALA A 9 -11.12 2.76 10.71
C ALA A 9 -10.41 2.74 9.33
N SER A 10 -9.07 2.61 9.30
CA SER A 10 -8.34 2.45 8.03
C SER A 10 -8.79 1.23 7.24
N LEU A 11 -9.18 0.14 7.92
CA LEU A 11 -9.62 -1.11 7.28
C LEU A 11 -11.05 -1.05 6.73
N ASP A 12 -11.92 -0.25 7.33
CA ASP A 12 -13.32 -0.18 6.93
C ASP A 12 -13.56 0.69 5.69
N ARG A 13 -12.65 1.65 5.41
CA ARG A 13 -12.82 2.58 4.28
C ARG A 13 -12.84 1.88 2.92
N PRO A 14 -11.94 0.95 2.58
CA PRO A 14 -11.99 0.26 1.30
C PRO A 14 -13.21 -0.66 1.17
N LYS A 15 -13.68 -1.26 2.28
CA LYS A 15 -14.94 -2.02 2.28
C LYS A 15 -16.14 -1.12 1.96
N ASN A 16 -16.19 0.07 2.56
CA ASN A 16 -17.23 1.06 2.28
C ASN A 16 -17.16 1.57 0.84
N LEU A 17 -15.94 1.81 0.32
CA LEU A 17 -15.75 2.25 -1.05
C LEU A 17 -16.21 1.17 -2.05
N LEU A 18 -15.91 -0.11 -1.79
CA LEU A 18 -16.39 -1.22 -2.61
C LEU A 18 -17.91 -1.37 -2.57
N ALA A 19 -18.52 -1.19 -1.39
CA ALA A 19 -19.95 -1.39 -1.19
C ALA A 19 -20.82 -0.24 -1.75
N TYR A 20 -20.31 0.99 -1.74
CA TYR A 20 -21.11 2.19 -2.03
C TYR A 20 -20.48 3.15 -3.06
N GLY A 21 -19.29 2.84 -3.57
CA GLY A 21 -18.61 3.68 -4.55
C GLY A 21 -19.28 3.64 -5.91
N GLU A 22 -19.63 4.82 -6.43
CA GLU A 22 -20.08 5.02 -7.80
C GLU A 22 -19.13 5.96 -8.53
N PRO A 23 -18.52 5.54 -9.67
CA PRO A 23 -18.56 4.18 -10.24
C PRO A 23 -17.88 3.14 -9.33
N THR A 24 -18.12 1.85 -9.61
CA THR A 24 -17.50 0.76 -8.85
C THR A 24 -15.97 0.93 -8.84
N PRO A 25 -15.33 1.02 -7.65
CA PRO A 25 -13.90 1.26 -7.56
C PRO A 25 -13.11 0.09 -8.14
N SER A 26 -12.01 0.41 -8.83
CA SER A 26 -11.04 -0.58 -9.27
C SER A 26 -10.22 -1.12 -8.09
N ILE A 27 -9.53 -2.24 -8.31
CA ILE A 27 -8.61 -2.83 -7.31
C ILE A 27 -7.52 -1.82 -6.91
N PHE A 28 -7.08 -0.96 -7.84
CA PHE A 28 -6.10 0.09 -7.56
C PHE A 28 -6.67 1.20 -6.67
N ASP A 29 -7.95 1.55 -6.84
CA ASP A 29 -8.62 2.54 -6.00
C ASP A 29 -8.74 2.04 -4.56
N LEU A 30 -9.04 0.75 -4.39
CA LEU A 30 -9.11 0.10 -3.08
C LEU A 30 -7.73 0.00 -2.43
N ALA A 31 -6.70 -0.38 -3.19
CA ALA A 31 -5.31 -0.40 -2.71
C ALA A 31 -4.88 1.00 -2.24
N ALA A 32 -5.06 2.02 -3.09
CA ALA A 32 -4.74 3.40 -2.77
C ALA A 32 -5.49 3.90 -1.53
N ALA A 33 -6.76 3.54 -1.37
CA ALA A 33 -7.54 3.90 -0.19
C ALA A 33 -6.97 3.32 1.11
N TYR A 34 -6.45 2.09 1.09
CA TYR A 34 -5.71 1.54 2.23
C TYR A 34 -4.43 2.33 2.49
N GLY A 35 -3.58 2.49 1.48
CA GLY A 35 -2.26 3.13 1.62
C GLY A 35 -2.36 4.59 2.08
N TYR A 36 -3.25 5.37 1.45
CA TYR A 36 -3.47 6.77 1.80
C TYR A 36 -3.86 6.94 3.27
N ARG A 37 -4.76 6.08 3.77
CA ARG A 37 -5.23 6.19 5.16
C ARG A 37 -4.17 5.76 6.16
N PHE A 38 -3.40 4.71 5.88
CA PHE A 38 -2.27 4.33 6.73
C PHE A 38 -1.15 5.37 6.73
N ALA A 39 -0.91 6.04 5.60
CA ALA A 39 0.05 7.14 5.52
C ALA A 39 -0.39 8.37 6.33
N LYS A 40 -1.69 8.68 6.36
CA LYS A 40 -2.25 9.87 7.04
C LYS A 40 -2.65 9.68 8.49
N ASN A 41 -3.04 8.48 8.93
CA ASN A 41 -3.62 8.27 10.26
C ASN A 41 -2.61 8.34 11.44
N HIS A 42 -1.32 8.60 11.21
CA HIS A 42 -0.27 8.61 12.25
C HIS A 42 -0.40 7.46 13.28
N ALA A 43 -0.89 6.29 12.84
CA ALA A 43 -1.25 5.19 13.71
C ALA A 43 -0.03 4.52 14.36
N PHE A 44 1.15 4.73 13.76
CA PHE A 44 2.45 4.30 14.26
C PHE A 44 3.33 5.50 14.64
N ILE A 45 4.17 5.30 15.66
CA ILE A 45 5.16 6.28 16.16
C ILE A 45 6.21 6.57 15.08
N ASP A 46 6.60 5.53 14.33
CA ASP A 46 7.37 5.59 13.09
C ASP A 46 6.98 4.37 12.21
N GLY A 47 7.13 4.46 10.89
CA GLY A 47 6.87 3.35 9.95
C GLY A 47 5.53 3.38 9.21
N ASN A 48 4.71 4.44 9.36
CA ASN A 48 3.44 4.60 8.64
C ASN A 48 3.60 4.43 7.12
N LYS A 49 4.72 4.95 6.55
CA LYS A 49 5.07 4.80 5.13
C LYS A 49 5.31 3.34 4.72
N ARG A 50 6.06 2.59 5.53
CA ARG A 50 6.35 1.16 5.27
C ARG A 50 5.08 0.32 5.35
N VAL A 51 4.25 0.56 6.37
CA VAL A 51 2.97 -0.17 6.52
C VAL A 51 2.01 0.18 5.39
N ALA A 52 1.88 1.46 5.02
CA ALA A 52 1.06 1.88 3.89
C ALA A 52 1.48 1.19 2.59
N PHE A 53 2.78 1.14 2.30
CA PHE A 53 3.30 0.45 1.13
C PHE A 53 3.01 -1.06 1.17
N VAL A 54 3.34 -1.73 2.27
CA VAL A 54 3.15 -3.18 2.43
C VAL A 54 1.68 -3.57 2.28
N VAL A 55 0.76 -2.78 2.84
CA VAL A 55 -0.68 -3.04 2.70
C VAL A 55 -1.13 -2.89 1.25
N MET A 56 -0.67 -1.85 0.54
CA MET A 56 -0.98 -1.68 -0.89
C MET A 56 -0.46 -2.84 -1.72
N ALA A 57 0.82 -3.20 -1.55
CA ALA A 57 1.46 -4.28 -2.30
C ALA A 57 0.78 -5.63 -2.04
N ILE A 58 0.55 -6.01 -0.77
CA ILE A 58 -0.13 -7.26 -0.44
C ILE A 58 -1.57 -7.28 -0.98
N PHE A 59 -2.29 -6.15 -0.90
CA PHE A 59 -3.65 -6.08 -1.44
C PHE A 59 -3.66 -6.31 -2.95
N LEU A 60 -2.73 -5.73 -3.69
CA LEU A 60 -2.60 -5.97 -5.13
C LEU A 60 -2.30 -7.44 -5.42
N GLU A 61 -1.35 -8.04 -4.71
CA GLU A 61 -0.95 -9.44 -4.88
C GLU A 61 -2.12 -10.40 -4.65
N LEU A 62 -2.90 -10.18 -3.58
CA LEU A 62 -4.10 -10.96 -3.27
C LEU A 62 -5.18 -10.84 -4.35
N ASN A 63 -5.15 -9.77 -5.15
CA ASN A 63 -6.07 -9.54 -6.26
C ASN A 63 -5.44 -9.85 -7.63
N GLY A 64 -4.27 -10.50 -7.68
CA GLY A 64 -3.63 -10.95 -8.91
C GLY A 64 -2.83 -9.87 -9.65
N TYR A 65 -2.38 -8.85 -8.95
CA TYR A 65 -1.53 -7.78 -9.47
C TYR A 65 -0.21 -7.73 -8.70
N SER A 66 0.91 -7.59 -9.42
CA SER A 66 2.24 -7.36 -8.83
C SER A 66 2.70 -5.96 -9.20
N LEU A 67 3.26 -5.25 -8.24
CA LEU A 67 3.87 -3.95 -8.48
C LEU A 67 5.25 -4.15 -9.12
N ASP A 68 5.46 -3.62 -10.32
CA ASP A 68 6.69 -3.77 -11.12
C ASP A 68 7.44 -2.44 -11.21
N VAL A 69 8.05 -2.05 -10.09
CA VAL A 69 8.72 -0.76 -9.92
C VAL A 69 10.03 -0.94 -9.16
N PRO A 70 11.11 -0.25 -9.55
CA PRO A 70 12.34 -0.25 -8.77
C PRO A 70 12.13 0.45 -7.41
N GLU A 71 12.79 -0.09 -6.37
CA GLU A 71 12.66 0.39 -4.98
C GLU A 71 12.83 1.91 -4.79
N PRO A 72 13.77 2.62 -5.45
CA PRO A 72 13.90 4.06 -5.28
C PRO A 72 12.64 4.86 -5.66
N GLU A 73 11.90 4.42 -6.67
CA GLU A 73 10.67 5.10 -7.10
C GLU A 73 9.52 4.86 -6.11
N VAL A 74 9.46 3.65 -5.53
CA VAL A 74 8.54 3.34 -4.42
C VAL A 74 8.82 4.25 -3.22
N VAL A 75 10.08 4.44 -2.85
CA VAL A 75 10.44 5.32 -1.73
C VAL A 75 9.99 6.75 -2.01
N LEU A 76 10.23 7.25 -3.23
CA LEU A 76 9.88 8.60 -3.63
C LEU A 76 8.37 8.85 -3.60
N ILE A 77 7.56 7.95 -4.15
CA ILE A 77 6.09 8.13 -4.15
C ILE A 77 5.51 8.06 -2.73
N MET A 78 6.05 7.18 -1.89
CA MET A 78 5.61 7.05 -0.49
C MET A 78 6.02 8.25 0.37
N GLU A 79 7.15 8.88 0.06
CA GLU A 79 7.57 10.15 0.67
C GLU A 79 6.64 11.29 0.28
N ARG A 80 6.36 11.44 -1.03
CA ARG A 80 5.42 12.44 -1.55
C ARG A 80 4.02 12.28 -0.93
N LEU A 81 3.53 11.04 -0.82
CA LEU A 81 2.26 10.72 -0.16
C LEU A 81 2.23 11.17 1.32
N ALA A 82 3.27 10.85 2.08
CA ALA A 82 3.36 11.25 3.48
C ALA A 82 3.38 12.78 3.64
N ASN A 83 4.09 13.47 2.75
CA ASN A 83 4.16 14.93 2.71
C ASN A 83 2.89 15.59 2.15
N GLY A 84 1.89 14.81 1.71
CA GLY A 84 0.65 15.32 1.14
C GLY A 84 0.79 15.91 -0.25
N GLN A 85 1.84 15.52 -0.97
CA GLN A 85 2.07 15.87 -2.37
C GLN A 85 1.39 14.90 -3.34
N GLU A 86 0.88 13.77 -2.83
CA GLU A 86 0.03 12.83 -3.57
C GLU A 86 -1.37 12.74 -2.94
N SER A 87 -2.39 12.61 -3.78
CA SER A 87 -3.76 12.32 -3.37
C SER A 87 -4.03 10.81 -3.42
N GLN A 88 -5.21 10.39 -2.93
CA GLN A 88 -5.61 8.98 -3.04
C GLN A 88 -5.74 8.57 -4.52
N GLU A 89 -6.23 9.49 -5.35
CA GLU A 89 -6.47 9.30 -6.78
C GLU A 89 -5.15 9.17 -7.55
N THR A 90 -4.16 10.03 -7.27
CA THR A 90 -2.84 9.95 -7.94
C THR A 90 -2.10 8.66 -7.57
N ILE A 91 -2.25 8.18 -6.33
CA ILE A 91 -1.73 6.86 -5.95
C ILE A 91 -2.45 5.73 -6.69
N SER A 92 -3.77 5.81 -6.88
CA SER A 92 -4.51 4.80 -7.65
C SER A 92 -4.02 4.71 -9.08
N GLU A 93 -3.84 5.85 -9.74
CA GLU A 93 -3.30 5.93 -11.10
C GLU A 93 -1.88 5.38 -11.17
N TRP A 94 -1.02 5.79 -10.24
CA TRP A 94 0.35 5.29 -10.17
C TRP A 94 0.39 3.77 -9.99
N LEU A 95 -0.44 3.21 -9.08
CA LEU A 95 -0.53 1.75 -8.91
C LEU A 95 -1.02 1.06 -10.18
N ARG A 96 -1.98 1.65 -10.90
CA ARG A 96 -2.51 1.09 -12.15
C ARG A 96 -1.46 1.04 -13.25
N GLU A 97 -0.68 2.09 -13.42
CA GLU A 97 0.37 2.19 -14.45
C GLU A 97 1.55 1.27 -14.17
N ASN A 98 1.81 1.03 -12.89
CA ASN A 98 2.99 0.33 -12.42
C ASN A 98 2.71 -1.09 -11.92
N SER A 99 1.51 -1.62 -12.16
CA SER A 99 1.16 -2.99 -11.80
C SER A 99 0.95 -3.85 -13.02
N ILE A 100 1.53 -5.04 -12.99
CA ILE A 100 1.32 -6.07 -13.99
C ILE A 100 0.37 -7.14 -13.45
N LYS A 101 -0.45 -7.75 -14.32
CA LYS A 101 -1.31 -8.86 -13.92
C LYS A 101 -0.44 -10.10 -13.64
N GLY A 102 -0.31 -10.46 -12.37
CA GLY A 102 0.46 -11.61 -11.92
C GLY A 102 -0.35 -12.89 -12.10
N TYR A 103 0.01 -13.72 -13.09
CA TYR A 103 -0.46 -15.11 -13.15
C TYR A 103 0.54 -15.99 -12.40
N LEU A 104 0.48 -16.08 -11.07
CA LEU A 104 1.25 -17.12 -10.37
C LEU A 104 0.65 -17.47 -9.01
N TRP A 105 -0.09 -18.58 -8.97
CA TRP A 105 -0.29 -19.35 -7.74
C TRP A 105 1.08 -19.82 -7.22
N LEU A 106 1.39 -19.48 -5.98
CA LEU A 106 2.66 -19.73 -5.28
C LEU A 106 3.15 -21.19 -5.40
N PRO A 107 4.38 -21.41 -5.87
CA PRO A 107 5.35 -21.96 -4.94
C PRO A 107 6.75 -21.32 -5.10
N LYS A 108 6.87 -20.01 -4.86
CA LYS A 108 8.11 -19.39 -4.34
C LYS A 108 7.75 -18.16 -3.54
N LEU A 109 7.54 -18.34 -2.24
CA LEU A 109 7.88 -17.32 -1.26
C LEU A 109 9.42 -17.13 -1.29
N GLN A 110 9.92 -16.50 -2.36
CA GLN A 110 11.14 -15.72 -2.26
C GLN A 110 10.67 -14.33 -1.89
N PHE A 111 10.65 -14.09 -0.58
CA PHE A 111 10.58 -12.74 -0.05
C PHE A 111 11.51 -11.85 -0.88
N PRO A 112 11.10 -10.64 -1.30
CA PRO A 112 12.03 -9.71 -1.90
C PRO A 112 13.18 -9.51 -0.89
N ARG A 113 14.36 -9.15 -1.39
CA ARG A 113 15.65 -9.06 -0.67
C ARG A 113 15.66 -8.07 0.54
N PHE A 114 14.49 -7.65 1.00
CA PHE A 114 14.16 -6.79 2.12
C PHE A 114 14.32 -7.44 3.51
N TRP A 115 14.48 -8.76 3.63
CA TRP A 115 14.69 -9.44 4.92
C TRP A 115 16.16 -9.82 5.19
N GLY A 116 17.09 -8.97 4.73
CA GLY A 116 18.45 -8.99 5.24
C GLY A 116 18.48 -8.43 6.67
N VAL A 117 18.44 -9.32 7.67
CA VAL A 117 18.86 -8.99 9.03
C VAL A 117 20.34 -8.63 8.96
N ASN A 118 20.65 -7.34 8.81
CA ASN A 118 21.96 -6.84 9.23
C ASN A 118 21.87 -6.57 10.73
N SER A 119 22.15 -7.63 11.49
CA SER A 119 22.62 -7.49 12.85
C SER A 119 23.91 -6.65 12.82
N GLY A 120 23.83 -5.38 13.18
CA GLY A 120 25.03 -4.56 13.31
C GLY A 120 24.80 -3.05 13.32
N VAL A 121 24.43 -2.55 14.50
CA VAL A 121 24.83 -1.24 15.06
C VAL A 121 24.37 0.06 14.33
N TRP A 122 23.55 0.82 15.06
CA TRP A 122 23.07 2.22 14.89
C TRP A 122 22.09 2.52 13.76
#